data_AF-A0A961UBW0-F1
#
_entry.id   AF-A0A961UBW0-F1
#
_cell.length_a   1.000
_cell.length_b   1.000
_cell.length_c   1.000
_cell.angle_alpha   90.00
_cell.angle_beta   90.00
_cell.angle_gamma   90.00
#
_symmetry.space_group_name_H-M   'P 1'
#
loop_
_entity.id
_entity.type
_entity.pdbx_description
1 polymer ?
#
loop_
_entity_poly.entity_id
_entity_poly.type
_entity_poly.pdbx_seq_one_letter_code
_entity_poly.pdbx_strand_id
1 'polypeptide(L)'
;MYGRSICSVALMGMLALSMSGCASMNETAQQSAAAQPQPAPPDLKLVCARAVAIEFNGDPGKAVPISSAKGEGNVYQIVIALDQLQANCLVNSDGVVQSITVL
;
A
#
# COMPACT_ATOMS: atom_id res chain seq x y z
N MET A 1 0.56 30.47 54.99
CA MET A 1 -0.09 29.78 53.86
C MET A 1 0.18 28.29 54.01
N TYR A 2 -0.87 27.52 54.30
CA TYR A 2 -0.90 26.04 54.35
C TYR A 2 -0.42 25.44 53.01
N GLY A 3 0.12 24.23 52.88
CA GLY A 3 0.25 23.13 53.84
C GLY A 3 0.74 21.85 53.15
N ARG A 4 1.49 21.06 53.94
CA ARG A 4 1.38 19.59 54.12
C ARG A 4 1.67 18.63 52.95
N SER A 5 2.88 18.08 53.06
CA SER A 5 3.26 16.66 52.87
C SER A 5 2.16 15.62 53.17
N ILE A 6 1.96 14.65 52.25
CA ILE A 6 1.52 13.26 52.50
C ILE A 6 2.01 12.43 51.29
N CYS A 7 3.08 11.65 51.39
CA CYS A 7 3.08 10.21 51.72
C CYS A 7 2.15 9.32 50.88
N SER A 8 2.78 8.29 50.29
CA SER A 8 2.24 6.94 50.02
C SER A 8 1.43 6.73 48.74
N VAL A 9 2.06 6.08 47.74
CA VAL A 9 1.69 4.71 47.34
C VAL A 9 2.97 3.99 46.90
N ALA A 10 3.39 3.03 47.71
CA ALA A 10 4.32 1.97 47.35
C ALA A 10 3.62 0.97 46.43
N LEU A 11 4.32 0.41 45.45
CA LEU A 11 4.24 -1.02 45.13
C LEU A 11 5.34 -1.48 44.15
N MET A 12 6.38 -2.04 44.77
CA MET A 12 7.11 -3.25 44.38
C MET A 12 6.37 -4.15 43.36
N GLY A 13 7.06 -4.67 42.35
CA GLY A 13 6.51 -5.75 41.51
C GLY A 13 7.44 -6.24 40.40
N MET A 14 8.24 -7.25 40.72
CA MET A 14 9.04 -8.09 39.81
C MET A 14 8.21 -8.69 38.65
N LEU A 15 8.84 -9.08 37.53
CA LEU A 15 9.01 -10.50 37.11
C LEU A 15 9.24 -10.68 35.59
N ALA A 16 10.34 -11.38 35.30
CA ALA A 16 10.54 -12.41 34.28
C ALA A 16 10.41 -12.07 32.78
N LEU A 17 11.58 -11.94 32.13
CA LEU A 17 11.74 -12.30 30.72
C LEU A 17 11.65 -13.82 30.57
N SER A 18 10.53 -14.34 30.07
CA SER A 18 10.46 -15.71 29.55
C SER A 18 10.54 -15.68 28.02
N MET A 19 11.66 -16.19 27.48
CA MET A 19 11.73 -16.61 26.08
C MET A 19 10.76 -17.78 25.88
N SER A 20 9.76 -17.58 25.03
CA SER A 20 8.93 -18.67 24.52
C SER A 20 9.28 -18.87 23.05
N GLY A 21 10.14 -19.85 22.79
CA GLY A 21 10.39 -20.37 21.46
C GLY A 21 9.18 -21.21 21.02
N CYS A 22 8.56 -20.83 19.92
CA CYS A 22 7.56 -21.65 19.26
C CYS A 22 8.24 -22.37 18.09
N ALA A 23 8.65 -23.62 18.32
CA ALA A 23 8.90 -24.56 17.23
C ALA A 23 7.54 -25.04 16.74
N SER A 24 7.11 -24.56 15.58
CA SER A 24 6.01 -25.19 14.83
C SER A 24 6.61 -25.75 13.55
N MET A 25 6.85 -27.06 13.58
CA MET A 25 6.87 -27.85 12.37
C MET A 25 5.43 -27.92 11.88
N ASN A 26 5.15 -27.45 10.67
CA ASN A 26 3.91 -27.71 9.98
C ASN A 26 4.21 -28.04 8.52
N GLU A 27 4.18 -29.35 8.26
CA GLU A 27 3.55 -30.05 7.14
C GLU A 27 3.67 -29.44 5.73
N THR A 28 4.14 -30.31 4.83
CA THR A 28 4.09 -30.26 3.36
C THR A 28 2.96 -29.39 2.81
N ALA A 29 3.21 -28.10 2.64
CA ALA A 29 2.42 -27.27 1.74
C ALA A 29 3.01 -27.48 0.35
N GLN A 30 2.38 -28.37 -0.42
CA GLN A 30 2.46 -28.35 -1.87
C GLN A 30 2.12 -26.93 -2.32
N GLN A 31 3.16 -26.14 -2.56
CA GLN A 31 3.05 -24.73 -2.88
C GLN A 31 2.61 -24.65 -4.34
N SER A 32 1.32 -24.90 -4.55
CA SER A 32 0.63 -24.43 -5.73
C SER A 32 0.97 -22.96 -5.84
N ALA A 33 1.82 -22.61 -6.81
CA ALA A 33 2.13 -21.25 -7.17
C ALA A 33 0.82 -20.59 -7.58
N ALA A 34 0.09 -20.06 -6.59
CA ALA A 34 -1.03 -19.18 -6.85
C ALA A 34 -0.48 -18.11 -7.79
N ALA A 35 -1.11 -17.95 -8.95
CA ALA A 35 -0.82 -16.84 -9.83
C ALA A 35 -1.03 -15.57 -9.02
N GLN A 36 0.06 -15.06 -8.42
CA GLN A 36 0.06 -13.83 -7.67
C GLN A 36 -0.48 -12.78 -8.65
N PRO A 37 -1.55 -12.05 -8.31
CA PRO A 37 -2.00 -10.92 -9.13
C PRO A 37 -0.80 -10.01 -9.31
N GLN A 38 -0.16 -10.03 -10.48
CA GLN A 38 1.14 -9.40 -10.65
C GLN A 38 0.92 -7.89 -10.60
N PRO A 39 1.29 -7.21 -9.51
CA PRO A 39 1.02 -5.79 -9.38
C PRO A 39 1.85 -5.05 -10.42
N ALA A 40 1.32 -3.95 -10.95
CA ALA A 40 2.04 -3.15 -11.93
C ALA A 40 3.38 -2.67 -11.33
N PRO A 41 4.48 -2.71 -12.09
CA PRO A 41 5.76 -2.13 -11.67
C PRO A 41 5.59 -0.67 -11.21
N PRO A 42 6.39 -0.21 -10.23
CA PRO A 42 6.29 1.15 -9.70
C PRO A 42 6.50 2.22 -10.77
N ASP A 43 7.32 1.95 -11.78
CA ASP A 43 7.55 2.88 -12.89
C ASP A 43 6.28 3.11 -13.72
N LEU A 44 5.51 2.06 -14.02
CA LEU A 44 4.23 2.17 -14.72
C LEU A 44 3.21 2.94 -13.90
N LYS A 45 3.22 2.77 -12.57
CA LYS A 45 2.36 3.55 -11.66
C LYS A 45 2.70 5.04 -11.71
N LEU A 46 3.99 5.38 -11.75
CA LEU A 46 4.43 6.78 -11.85
C LEU A 46 4.08 7.39 -13.21
N VAL A 47 4.23 6.63 -14.30
CA VAL A 47 3.83 7.05 -15.65
C VAL A 47 2.33 7.37 -15.67
N CYS A 48 1.49 6.47 -15.18
CA CYS A 48 0.04 6.70 -15.12
C CYS A 48 -0.33 7.88 -14.22
N ALA A 49 0.30 8.02 -13.05
CA ALA A 49 0.04 9.15 -12.16
C ALA A 49 0.31 10.50 -12.86
N ARG A 50 1.44 10.61 -13.56
CA ARG A 50 1.79 11.81 -14.34
C ARG A 50 0.83 12.05 -15.50
N ALA A 51 0.49 10.99 -16.24
CA ALA A 51 -0.40 11.11 -17.39
C ALA A 51 -1.80 11.56 -16.98
N VAL A 52 -2.35 11.00 -15.88
CA VAL A 52 -3.63 11.43 -15.30
C VAL A 52 -3.58 12.89 -14.85
N ALA A 53 -2.50 13.32 -14.18
CA ALA A 53 -2.35 14.71 -13.79
C ALA A 53 -2.32 15.68 -14.99
N ILE A 54 -1.62 15.31 -16.06
CA ILE A 54 -1.57 16.11 -17.29
C ILE A 54 -2.95 16.16 -17.97
N GLU A 55 -3.62 15.03 -18.13
CA GLU A 55 -4.93 14.91 -18.79
C GLU A 55 -5.99 15.79 -18.13
N PHE A 56 -6.00 15.84 -16.79
CA PHE A 56 -6.97 16.62 -16.02
C PHE A 56 -6.44 17.97 -15.54
N ASN A 57 -5.27 18.41 -16.03
CA ASN A 57 -4.62 19.67 -15.67
C ASN A 57 -4.49 19.85 -14.14
N GLY A 58 -4.16 18.76 -13.43
CA GLY A 58 -3.94 18.74 -11.98
C GLY A 58 -2.46 18.65 -11.60
N ASP A 59 -2.18 18.70 -10.30
CA ASP A 59 -0.82 18.60 -9.76
C ASP A 59 -0.34 17.13 -9.78
N PRO A 60 0.75 16.79 -10.49
CA PRO A 60 1.31 15.43 -10.48
C PRO A 60 1.77 14.97 -9.08
N GLY A 61 2.05 15.87 -8.15
CA GLY A 61 2.32 15.55 -6.75
C GLY A 61 1.08 15.12 -5.94
N LYS A 62 -0.12 15.34 -6.48
CA LYS A 62 -1.41 14.91 -5.91
C LYS A 62 -1.98 13.66 -6.58
N ALA A 63 -1.39 13.22 -7.69
CA ALA A 63 -1.76 11.99 -8.37
C ALA A 63 -1.20 10.76 -7.62
N VAL A 64 -2.08 10.02 -6.95
CA VAL A 64 -1.71 8.86 -6.13
C VAL A 64 -2.30 7.57 -6.69
N PRO A 65 -1.48 6.54 -6.95
CA PRO A 65 -1.99 5.22 -7.29
C PRO A 65 -2.74 4.59 -6.10
N ILE A 66 -4.02 4.30 -6.27
CA ILE A 66 -4.88 3.68 -5.26
C ILE A 66 -4.86 2.16 -5.42
N SER A 67 -4.94 1.68 -6.66
CA SER A 67 -4.91 0.27 -6.97
C SER A 67 -4.23 0.03 -8.32
N SER A 68 -3.73 -1.20 -8.49
CA SER A 68 -3.15 -1.64 -9.76
C SER A 68 -3.42 -3.12 -9.96
N ALA A 69 -3.83 -3.48 -11.16
CA ALA A 69 -4.06 -4.85 -11.55
C ALA A 69 -3.45 -5.11 -12.93
N LYS A 70 -3.04 -6.35 -13.18
CA LYS A 70 -2.73 -6.78 -14.55
C LYS A 70 -4.05 -6.95 -15.31
N GLY A 71 -4.16 -6.28 -16.45
CA GLY A 71 -5.27 -6.44 -17.38
C GLY A 71 -5.01 -7.57 -18.38
N GLU A 72 -5.64 -7.48 -19.55
CA GLU A 72 -5.43 -8.46 -20.62
C GLU A 72 -4.07 -8.27 -21.30
N GLY A 73 -3.40 -9.39 -21.60
CA GLY A 73 -2.08 -9.39 -22.26
C GLY A 73 -0.99 -8.69 -21.44
N ASN A 74 -0.33 -7.72 -22.08
CA ASN A 74 0.76 -6.92 -21.49
C ASN A 74 0.28 -5.55 -20.98
N VAL A 75 -1.03 -5.39 -20.76
CA VAL A 75 -1.62 -4.15 -20.26
C VAL A 75 -1.81 -4.23 -18.75
N TYR A 76 -1.52 -3.13 -18.07
CA TYR A 76 -1.78 -2.91 -16.67
C TYR A 76 -2.86 -1.85 -16.52
N GLN A 77 -3.75 -2.09 -15.58
CA GLN A 77 -4.78 -1.18 -15.15
C GLN A 77 -4.33 -0.54 -13.84
N ILE A 78 -4.31 0.80 -13.78
CA ILE A 78 -3.86 1.54 -12.61
C ILE A 78 -4.90 2.61 -12.29
N VAL A 79 -5.53 2.49 -11.12
CA VAL A 79 -6.47 3.51 -10.64
C VAL A 79 -5.68 4.58 -9.90
N ILE A 80 -5.81 5.82 -10.34
CA ILE A 80 -5.16 7.01 -9.79
C ILE A 80 -6.22 7.91 -9.16
N ALA A 81 -6.02 8.32 -7.91
CA ALA A 81 -6.72 9.44 -7.32
C ALA A 81 -6.00 10.74 -7.66
N LEU A 82 -6.76 11.77 -8.00
CA LEU A 82 -6.28 13.13 -8.19
C LEU A 82 -7.30 14.10 -7.57
N ASP A 83 -6.97 14.68 -6.43
CA ASP A 83 -7.87 15.52 -5.62
C ASP A 83 -9.20 14.83 -5.25
N GLN A 84 -10.29 15.16 -5.95
CA GLN A 84 -11.63 14.58 -5.76
C GLN A 84 -12.03 13.64 -6.91
N LEU A 85 -11.14 13.43 -7.88
CA LEU A 85 -11.33 12.61 -9.06
C LEU A 85 -10.62 11.26 -8.89
N GLN A 86 -11.19 10.22 -9.46
CA GLN A 86 -10.48 8.97 -9.69
C GLN A 86 -10.47 8.67 -11.19
N ALA A 87 -9.33 8.20 -11.68
CA ALA A 87 -9.17 7.85 -13.09
C ALA A 87 -8.53 6.48 -13.21
N ASN A 88 -9.03 5.70 -14.16
CA ASN A 88 -8.44 4.46 -14.59
C ASN A 88 -7.48 4.71 -15.75
N CYS A 89 -6.20 4.39 -15.55
CA CYS A 89 -5.16 4.47 -16.55
C CYS A 89 -4.79 3.06 -17.03
N LEU A 90 -4.92 2.82 -18.35
CA LEU A 90 -4.41 1.62 -19.00
C LEU A 90 -3.03 1.92 -19.58
N VAL A 91 -2.03 1.15 -19.18
CA VAL A 91 -0.64 1.31 -19.62
C VAL A 91 -0.07 -0.04 -20.01
N ASN A 92 0.64 -0.13 -21.13
CA ASN A 92 1.30 -1.37 -21.52
C ASN A 92 2.61 -1.59 -20.73
N SER A 93 3.22 -2.77 -20.87
CA SER A 93 4.51 -3.11 -20.24
C SER A 93 5.67 -2.22 -20.66
N ASP A 94 5.54 -1.53 -21.79
CA ASP A 94 6.55 -0.63 -22.35
C ASP A 94 6.42 0.81 -21.80
N GLY A 95 5.43 1.08 -20.93
CA GLY A 95 5.19 2.40 -20.36
C GLY A 95 4.39 3.34 -21.26
N VAL A 96 3.74 2.84 -22.30
CA VAL A 96 2.85 3.61 -23.17
C VAL A 96 1.44 3.61 -22.59
N VAL A 97 0.92 4.80 -22.31
CA VAL A 97 -0.46 4.97 -21.85
C VAL A 97 -1.40 4.78 -23.03
N GLN A 98 -2.28 3.79 -22.92
CA GLN A 98 -3.25 3.42 -23.93
C GLN A 98 -4.54 4.23 -23.81
N SER A 99 -4.99 4.45 -22.57
CA SER A 99 -6.21 5.23 -22.30
C SER A 99 -6.25 5.72 -20.86
N ILE A 100 -6.93 6.85 -20.67
CA ILE A 100 -7.28 7.38 -19.36
C ILE A 100 -8.80 7.59 -19.35
N THR A 101 -9.48 7.10 -18.31
CA THR A 101 -10.94 7.21 -18.19
C THR A 101 -11.31 7.54 -16.76
N VAL A 102 -12.14 8.56 -16.57
CA VAL A 102 -12.68 8.92 -15.26
C VAL A 102 -13.59 7.80 -14.74
N LEU A 103 -13.49 7.51 -13.44
CA LEU A 103 -14.33 6.56 -12.72
C LEU A 103 -15.52 7.23 -12.03
#